data_AF-A0A1G0LCL1-F1
#
_entry.id   AF-A0A1G0LCL1-F1
#
_cell.length_a   1.000
_cell.length_b   1.000
_cell.length_c   1.000
_cell.angle_alpha   90.00
_cell.angle_beta   90.00
_cell.angle_gamma   90.00
#
_symmetry.space_group_name_H-M   'P 1'
#
loop_
_entity.id
_entity.type
_entity.pdbx_description
1 polymer ?
#
loop_
_entity_poly.entity_id
_entity_poly.type
_entity_poly.pdbx_seq_one_letter_code
_entity_poly.pdbx_strand_id
1 'polypeptide(L)'
;MILAALALAVQQAAAPAPVVEWRAALDLAGGALRFRIAIEDRGGEVVGALCNADACDRFSSITHFVGAEDSLFLELADYAATIRARLTRDSLVGFYRNVGSRGPRTIPFRAARGTWPAEPPPAALDGRWDAWWVTDGRTTPRVLEFRRTPRGLEGSVISNSGDYGLFWGRAEADSFSMAHFDGSFVYLLTGRLDGDTLRGVFHAGLRTQTRFVAWRSTGRPHLTPPAEVVRADSAAPFRFAFPSVDGGLVSDADPRFRGKVVVVDIFGTWCPTCHDAAPNLVSLYQRYRDRGLEIVGLAYEVTGDTAVDGALVRRYREKFGITFPLLLAGVNDNESPAATQPQLSGPIAFPTTIFLDRRGRVRRVHAGFYGPATGAAHAALRADFARFVERLLEER
;
A
#
# COMPACT_ATOMS: atom_id res chain seq x y z
N MET A 1 39.31 -51.56 33.99
CA MET A 1 38.32 -51.06 33.02
C MET A 1 37.19 -50.40 33.79
N ILE A 2 37.11 -49.07 33.80
CA ILE A 2 35.96 -48.31 34.31
C ILE A 2 35.48 -47.47 33.13
N LEU A 3 34.29 -47.78 32.60
CA LEU A 3 33.61 -46.98 31.58
C LEU A 3 32.88 -45.84 32.28
N ALA A 4 33.22 -44.60 31.95
CA ALA A 4 32.46 -43.41 32.30
C ALA A 4 31.45 -43.12 31.17
N ALA A 5 30.17 -43.12 31.49
CA ALA A 5 29.11 -42.68 30.58
C ALA A 5 28.89 -41.17 30.74
N LEU A 6 29.21 -40.39 29.70
CA LEU A 6 28.80 -38.99 29.60
C LEU A 6 27.33 -38.93 29.18
N ALA A 7 26.48 -38.38 30.04
CA ALA A 7 25.13 -37.99 29.67
C ALA A 7 25.16 -36.58 29.05
N LEU A 8 24.89 -36.46 27.75
CA LEU A 8 24.58 -35.18 27.13
C LEU A 8 23.16 -34.76 27.54
N ALA A 9 23.05 -33.64 28.27
CA ALA A 9 21.77 -32.99 28.49
C ALA A 9 21.33 -32.27 27.21
N VAL A 10 20.26 -32.75 26.59
CA VAL A 10 19.59 -32.05 25.49
C VAL A 10 18.79 -30.90 26.10
N GLN A 11 19.21 -29.66 25.86
CA GLN A 11 18.40 -28.47 26.18
C GLN A 11 17.18 -28.44 25.25
N GLN A 12 15.98 -28.65 25.81
CA GLN A 12 14.73 -28.37 25.10
C GLN A 12 14.62 -26.85 24.91
N ALA A 13 14.53 -26.40 23.66
CA ALA A 13 14.14 -25.03 23.36
C ALA A 13 12.75 -24.76 23.96
N ALA A 14 12.62 -23.65 24.69
CA ALA A 14 11.34 -23.23 25.25
C ALA A 14 10.31 -23.05 24.11
N ALA A 15 9.07 -23.49 24.34
CA ALA A 15 7.99 -23.28 23.38
C ALA A 15 7.81 -21.76 23.12
N PRO A 16 7.56 -21.35 21.86
CA PRO A 16 7.35 -19.93 21.54
C PRO A 16 6.17 -19.38 22.35
N ALA A 17 6.30 -18.13 22.82
CA ALA A 17 5.25 -17.49 23.59
C ALA A 17 3.99 -17.35 22.71
N PRO A 18 2.78 -17.42 23.30
CA PRO A 18 1.55 -17.28 22.53
C PRO A 18 1.43 -15.88 21.93
N VAL A 19 0.99 -15.81 20.67
CA VAL A 19 0.64 -14.54 20.02
C VAL A 19 -0.52 -13.89 20.76
N VAL A 20 -0.32 -12.64 21.17
CA VAL A 20 -1.33 -11.82 21.84
C VAL A 20 -2.01 -10.93 20.82
N GLU A 21 -3.31 -11.16 20.64
CA GLU A 21 -4.19 -10.32 19.82
C GLU A 21 -4.70 -9.10 20.60
N TRP A 22 -4.81 -7.98 19.90
CA TRP A 22 -5.32 -6.72 20.41
C TRP A 22 -6.36 -6.13 19.46
N ARG A 23 -7.53 -5.79 20.01
CA ARG A 23 -8.52 -4.92 19.36
C ARG A 23 -8.01 -3.49 19.38
N ALA A 24 -7.49 -3.00 18.25
CA ALA A 24 -6.91 -1.68 18.14
C ALA A 24 -7.84 -0.70 17.42
N ALA A 25 -7.74 0.58 17.78
CA ALA A 25 -8.49 1.63 17.12
C ALA A 25 -7.74 2.97 17.08
N LEU A 26 -7.93 3.71 15.99
CA LEU A 26 -7.62 5.13 15.88
C LEU A 26 -8.91 5.96 16.00
N ASP A 27 -8.90 7.00 16.83
CA ASP A 27 -10.06 7.89 16.99
C ASP A 27 -10.04 9.00 15.94
N LEU A 28 -10.94 8.90 14.98
CA LEU A 28 -11.16 9.91 13.94
C LEU A 28 -12.43 10.71 14.24
N ALA A 29 -12.57 11.87 13.60
CA ALA A 29 -13.80 12.65 13.67
C ALA A 29 -15.05 11.87 13.20
N GLY A 30 -14.86 10.90 12.30
CA GLY A 30 -15.89 10.01 11.76
C GLY A 30 -16.23 8.79 12.60
N GLY A 31 -15.55 8.60 13.74
CA GLY A 31 -15.64 7.41 14.57
C GLY A 31 -14.33 6.64 14.65
N ALA A 32 -14.39 5.50 15.33
CA ALA A 32 -13.22 4.66 15.57
C ALA A 32 -12.86 3.83 14.33
N LEU A 33 -11.69 4.06 13.75
CA LEU A 33 -11.09 3.20 12.74
C LEU A 33 -10.55 1.96 13.45
N ARG A 34 -11.14 0.80 13.22
CA ARG A 34 -10.78 -0.46 13.88
C ARG A 34 -9.78 -1.26 13.07
N PHE A 35 -8.85 -1.91 13.75
CA PHE A 35 -7.90 -2.86 13.16
C PHE A 35 -7.43 -3.84 14.25
N ARG A 36 -6.56 -4.78 13.88
CA ARG A 36 -5.96 -5.72 14.83
C ARG A 36 -4.47 -5.46 14.95
N ILE A 37 -3.94 -5.74 16.13
CA ILE A 37 -2.49 -5.84 16.36
C ILE A 37 -2.23 -7.21 16.96
N ALA A 38 -1.25 -7.93 16.41
CA ALA A 38 -0.74 -9.19 16.95
C ALA A 38 0.68 -8.96 17.44
N ILE A 39 0.96 -9.26 18.72
CA ILE A 39 2.29 -9.12 19.33
C ILE A 39 2.73 -10.48 19.89
N GLU A 40 3.98 -10.83 19.65
CA GLU A 40 4.60 -12.09 20.06
C GLU A 40 5.95 -11.80 20.71
N ASP A 41 6.27 -12.51 21.79
CA ASP A 41 7.61 -12.51 22.40
C ASP A 41 8.37 -13.76 21.91
N ARG A 42 9.48 -13.53 21.20
CA ARG A 42 10.33 -14.58 20.64
C ARG A 42 11.62 -14.75 21.44
N GLY A 43 11.47 -15.03 22.72
CA GLY A 43 12.62 -15.29 23.60
C GLY A 43 13.42 -14.03 23.92
N GLY A 44 12.73 -12.91 24.14
CA GLY A 44 13.32 -11.61 24.48
C GLY A 44 13.24 -10.57 23.36
N GLU A 45 12.95 -10.99 22.13
CA GLU A 45 12.62 -10.08 21.02
C GLU A 45 11.09 -9.95 20.90
N VAL A 46 10.57 -8.74 21.08
CA VAL A 46 9.15 -8.46 20.86
C VAL A 46 8.96 -8.14 19.37
N VAL A 47 8.14 -8.96 18.71
CA VAL A 47 7.76 -8.76 17.31
C VAL A 47 6.24 -8.62 17.20
N GLY A 48 5.77 -8.06 16.10
CA GLY A 48 4.33 -7.97 15.88
C GLY A 48 3.96 -7.46 14.52
N ALA A 49 2.66 -7.45 14.29
CA ALA A 49 2.06 -6.98 13.06
C ALA A 49 0.79 -6.18 13.32
N LEU A 50 0.54 -5.23 12.46
CA LEU A 50 -0.75 -4.60 12.24
C LEU A 50 -1.52 -5.48 11.24
N CYS A 51 -2.82 -5.67 11.44
CA CYS A 51 -3.63 -6.47 10.52
C CYS A 51 -4.98 -5.83 10.17
N ASN A 52 -5.29 -5.86 8.86
CA ASN A 52 -6.61 -5.60 8.29
C ASN A 52 -7.19 -6.93 7.79
N ALA A 53 -8.27 -7.41 8.43
CA ALA A 53 -8.69 -8.81 8.28
C ALA A 53 -7.49 -9.76 8.49
N ASP A 54 -7.26 -10.72 7.60
CA ASP A 54 -6.14 -11.65 7.65
C ASP A 54 -4.86 -11.13 6.96
N ALA A 55 -4.90 -9.94 6.35
CA ALA A 55 -3.71 -9.29 5.79
C ALA A 55 -2.96 -8.54 6.90
N CYS A 56 -1.69 -8.90 7.12
CA CYS A 56 -0.88 -8.36 8.21
C CYS A 56 0.45 -7.80 7.70
N ASP A 57 0.76 -6.58 8.13
CA ASP A 57 2.03 -5.90 7.90
C ASP A 57 2.83 -5.88 9.18
N ARG A 58 4.08 -6.37 9.11
CA ARG A 58 4.97 -6.41 10.28
C ARG A 58 5.38 -5.00 10.67
N PHE A 59 5.45 -4.76 11.98
CA PHE A 59 6.17 -3.60 12.48
C PHE A 59 7.66 -3.75 12.17
N SER A 60 8.29 -2.66 11.74
CA SER A 60 9.74 -2.62 11.49
C SER A 60 10.54 -2.79 12.77
N SER A 61 10.00 -2.31 13.90
CA SER A 61 10.53 -2.54 15.24
C SER A 61 9.42 -2.43 16.28
N ILE A 62 9.57 -3.14 17.41
CA ILE A 62 8.78 -2.91 18.61
C ILE A 62 9.75 -2.73 19.78
N THR A 63 9.69 -1.57 20.42
CA THR A 63 10.51 -1.27 21.60
C THR A 63 9.62 -1.17 22.82
N HIS A 64 9.94 -1.97 23.84
CA HIS A 64 9.32 -1.88 25.16
C HIS A 64 10.19 -1.01 26.07
N PHE A 65 9.66 0.13 26.50
CA PHE A 65 10.28 1.00 27.48
C PHE A 65 9.69 0.70 28.86
N VAL A 66 10.50 0.09 29.73
CA VAL A 66 10.14 -0.24 31.11
C VAL A 66 10.48 0.94 32.02
N GLY A 67 9.54 1.36 32.87
CA GLY A 67 9.76 2.47 33.80
C GLY A 67 8.53 2.83 34.62
N ALA A 68 8.47 4.08 35.10
CA ALA A 68 7.32 4.58 35.87
C ALA A 68 6.01 4.54 35.07
N GLU A 69 6.10 4.64 33.73
CA GLU A 69 5.01 4.39 32.80
C GLU A 69 5.50 3.46 31.68
N ASP A 70 5.31 2.15 31.86
CA ASP A 70 5.63 1.17 30.82
C ASP A 70 4.95 1.55 29.50
N SER A 71 5.70 1.49 28.40
CA SER A 71 5.18 1.89 27.09
C SER A 71 5.74 1.07 25.94
N LEU A 72 4.92 0.86 24.92
CA LEU A 72 5.33 0.27 23.66
C LEU A 72 5.49 1.36 22.60
N PHE A 73 6.52 1.20 21.78
CA PHE A 73 6.76 1.96 20.58
C PHE A 73 6.77 1.00 19.39
N LEU A 74 5.74 1.08 18.55
CA LEU A 74 5.56 0.25 17.37
C LEU A 74 5.93 1.08 16.14
N GLU A 75 6.94 0.67 15.40
CA GLU A 75 7.45 1.41 14.26
C GLU A 75 6.96 0.82 12.93
N LEU A 76 6.51 1.70 12.04
CA LEU A 76 6.18 1.43 10.64
C LEU A 76 7.12 2.30 9.79
N ALA A 77 8.41 1.93 9.81
CA ALA A 77 9.49 2.77 9.31
C ALA A 77 9.38 3.05 7.81
N ASP A 78 8.79 2.12 7.07
CA ASP A 78 8.51 2.24 5.63
C ASP A 78 7.65 3.46 5.28
N TYR A 79 6.85 3.94 6.24
CA TYR A 79 5.99 5.11 6.09
C TYR A 79 6.38 6.24 7.04
N ALA A 80 7.56 6.20 7.69
CA ALA A 80 7.90 7.15 8.75
C ALA A 80 6.76 7.33 9.79
N ALA A 81 6.16 6.21 10.16
CA ALA A 81 4.98 6.13 11.02
C ALA A 81 5.29 5.38 12.31
N THR A 82 4.63 5.78 13.41
CA THR A 82 4.86 5.22 14.73
C THR A 82 3.56 5.17 15.53
N ILE A 83 3.45 4.20 16.44
CA ILE A 83 2.44 4.18 17.50
C ILE A 83 3.20 4.15 18.82
N ARG A 84 2.99 5.17 19.65
CA ARG A 84 3.51 5.19 21.03
C ARG A 84 2.35 5.11 21.99
N ALA A 85 2.35 4.08 22.84
CA ALA A 85 1.26 3.84 23.78
C ALA A 85 1.77 3.39 25.15
N ARG A 86 1.17 3.91 26.20
CA ARG A 86 1.34 3.40 27.56
C ARG A 86 0.72 2.01 27.63
N LEU A 87 1.47 1.06 28.18
CA LEU A 87 1.07 -0.32 28.38
C LEU A 87 0.55 -0.49 29.81
N THR A 88 -0.64 -1.05 29.91
CA THR A 88 -1.13 -1.69 31.14
C THR A 88 -1.27 -3.19 30.88
N ARG A 89 -1.74 -3.96 31.89
CA ARG A 89 -1.96 -5.41 31.73
C ARG A 89 -2.82 -5.76 30.51
N ASP A 90 -3.89 -4.99 30.27
CA ASP A 90 -4.92 -5.32 29.28
C ASP A 90 -5.26 -4.20 28.29
N SER A 91 -4.55 -3.07 28.37
CA SER A 91 -4.78 -1.93 27.46
C SER A 91 -3.49 -1.24 27.00
N LEU A 92 -3.58 -0.67 25.79
CA LEU A 92 -2.63 0.27 25.24
C LEU A 92 -3.35 1.59 24.99
N VAL A 93 -2.80 2.71 25.46
CA VAL A 93 -3.37 4.04 25.20
C VAL A 93 -2.27 5.02 24.83
N GLY A 94 -2.44 5.75 23.72
CA GLY A 94 -1.48 6.74 23.29
C GLY A 94 -1.83 7.33 21.94
N PHE A 95 -0.85 7.43 21.04
CA PHE A 95 -1.00 8.11 19.76
C PHE A 95 -0.29 7.40 18.62
N TYR A 96 -0.95 7.36 17.48
CA TYR A 96 -0.31 7.17 16.18
C TYR A 96 0.22 8.50 15.66
N ARG A 97 1.42 8.47 15.05
CA ARG A 97 2.05 9.61 14.40
C ARG A 97 2.66 9.22 13.06
N ASN A 98 2.58 10.12 12.09
CA ASN A 98 3.20 9.95 10.78
C ASN A 98 3.55 11.31 10.16
N VAL A 99 4.63 11.37 9.38
CA VAL A 99 4.97 12.51 8.52
C VAL A 99 4.25 12.30 7.18
N GLY A 100 3.05 12.87 7.05
CA GLY A 100 2.27 12.76 5.82
C GLY A 100 2.63 13.84 4.81
N SER A 101 2.16 13.69 3.57
CA SER A 101 2.32 14.70 2.50
C SER A 101 1.71 16.07 2.79
N ARG A 102 0.84 16.16 3.81
CA ARG A 102 0.24 17.41 4.30
C ARG A 102 0.73 17.82 5.69
N GLY A 103 1.90 17.30 6.08
CA GLY A 103 2.51 17.52 7.40
C GLY A 103 2.21 16.43 8.42
N PRO A 104 2.74 16.58 9.63
CA PRO A 104 2.64 15.56 10.68
C PRO A 104 1.20 15.37 11.15
N ARG A 105 0.78 14.11 11.24
CA ARG A 105 -0.52 13.69 11.77
C ARG A 105 -0.32 13.07 13.14
N THR A 106 -1.13 13.44 14.13
CA THR A 106 -1.21 12.76 15.42
C THR A 106 -2.65 12.35 15.65
N ILE A 107 -2.90 11.06 15.86
CA ILE A 107 -4.25 10.50 16.03
C ILE A 107 -4.28 9.72 17.34
N PRO A 108 -5.28 9.92 18.22
CA PRO A 108 -5.41 9.12 19.43
C PRO A 108 -5.55 7.64 19.06
N PHE A 109 -4.82 6.80 19.80
CA PHE A 109 -4.76 5.38 19.62
C PHE A 109 -5.14 4.69 20.93
N ARG A 110 -5.92 3.61 20.81
CA ARG A 110 -6.17 2.69 21.91
C ARG A 110 -6.18 1.26 21.42
N ALA A 111 -5.80 0.33 22.29
CA ALA A 111 -6.05 -1.07 22.08
C ALA A 111 -6.41 -1.78 23.39
N ALA A 112 -7.17 -2.87 23.27
CA ALA A 112 -7.49 -3.76 24.39
C ALA A 112 -7.24 -5.21 24.00
N ARG A 113 -6.74 -6.02 24.94
CA ARG A 113 -6.43 -7.43 24.70
C ARG A 113 -7.65 -8.22 24.19
N GLY A 114 -7.41 -9.15 23.28
CA GLY A 114 -8.38 -10.07 22.70
C GLY A 114 -8.78 -9.72 21.26
N THR A 115 -9.76 -10.45 20.73
CA THR A 115 -10.24 -10.31 19.35
C THR A 115 -11.49 -9.46 19.28
N TRP A 116 -11.76 -8.88 18.11
CA TRP A 116 -13.05 -8.25 17.82
C TRP A 116 -14.14 -9.33 17.70
N PRO A 117 -15.39 -9.03 18.14
CA PRO A 117 -16.52 -9.93 17.89
C PRO A 117 -16.70 -10.19 16.40
N ALA A 118 -16.96 -11.44 16.05
CA ALA A 118 -17.22 -11.89 14.69
C ALA A 118 -18.71 -12.13 14.51
N GLU A 119 -19.32 -11.41 13.57
CA GLU A 119 -20.71 -11.59 13.17
C GLU A 119 -20.78 -11.66 11.64
N PRO A 120 -21.46 -12.66 11.06
CA PRO A 120 -21.62 -12.74 9.61
C PRO A 120 -22.40 -11.52 9.11
N PRO A 121 -21.84 -10.74 8.17
CA PRO A 121 -22.53 -9.57 7.64
C PRO A 121 -23.83 -9.96 6.91
N PRO A 122 -24.76 -9.02 6.68
CA PRO A 122 -25.92 -9.21 5.81
C PRO A 122 -25.53 -9.61 4.38
N ALA A 123 -26.27 -10.56 3.79
CA ALA A 123 -26.06 -11.03 2.42
C ALA A 123 -26.19 -9.92 1.37
N ALA A 124 -27.05 -8.93 1.64
CA ALA A 124 -27.37 -7.88 0.70
C ALA A 124 -26.19 -6.95 0.37
N LEU A 125 -25.18 -6.86 1.25
CA LEU A 125 -23.98 -6.03 1.07
C LEU A 125 -22.92 -6.68 0.16
N ASP A 126 -22.99 -7.99 -0.04
CA ASP A 126 -22.00 -8.74 -0.82
C ASP A 126 -22.01 -8.33 -2.29
N GLY A 127 -20.81 -8.27 -2.88
CA GLY A 127 -20.62 -8.02 -4.30
C GLY A 127 -20.01 -6.65 -4.64
N ARG A 128 -20.11 -6.30 -5.92
CA ARG A 128 -19.49 -5.11 -6.52
C ARG A 128 -20.50 -3.97 -6.65
N TRP A 129 -20.07 -2.77 -6.33
CA TRP A 129 -20.88 -1.56 -6.35
C TRP A 129 -20.17 -0.45 -7.11
N ASP A 130 -20.85 0.14 -8.09
CA ASP A 130 -20.38 1.34 -8.78
C ASP A 130 -20.80 2.55 -7.95
N ALA A 131 -19.84 3.43 -7.64
CA ALA A 131 -20.02 4.50 -6.67
C ALA A 131 -19.54 5.86 -7.17
N TRP A 132 -20.12 6.92 -6.62
CA TRP A 132 -19.64 8.29 -6.79
C TRP A 132 -19.31 8.92 -5.45
N TRP A 133 -18.08 9.41 -5.34
CA TRP A 133 -17.67 10.29 -4.26
C TRP A 133 -18.05 11.71 -4.62
N VAL A 134 -18.74 12.41 -3.72
CA VAL A 134 -19.28 13.75 -3.94
C VAL A 134 -18.47 14.77 -3.14
N THR A 135 -17.85 15.72 -3.82
CA THR A 135 -17.08 16.82 -3.22
C THR A 135 -17.42 18.11 -3.94
N ASP A 136 -17.95 19.09 -3.21
CA ASP A 136 -18.32 20.41 -3.73
C ASP A 136 -19.17 20.36 -5.02
N GLY A 137 -20.16 19.44 -5.04
CA GLY A 137 -21.05 19.22 -6.19
C GLY A 137 -20.45 18.45 -7.35
N ARG A 138 -19.15 18.10 -7.31
CA ARG A 138 -18.48 17.27 -8.32
C ARG A 138 -18.46 15.80 -7.88
N THR A 139 -18.56 14.90 -8.85
CA THR A 139 -18.54 13.45 -8.62
C THR A 139 -17.26 12.83 -9.17
N THR A 140 -16.63 11.95 -8.39
CA THR A 140 -15.50 11.12 -8.84
C THR A 140 -15.85 9.65 -8.71
N PRO A 141 -15.57 8.82 -9.75
CA PRO A 141 -16.05 7.44 -9.76
C PRO A 141 -15.18 6.57 -8.86
N ARG A 142 -15.82 5.65 -8.15
CA ARG A 142 -15.18 4.60 -7.35
C ARG A 142 -15.91 3.29 -7.59
N VAL A 143 -15.24 2.18 -7.31
CA VAL A 143 -15.89 0.87 -7.21
C VAL A 143 -15.66 0.33 -5.81
N LEU A 144 -16.71 -0.20 -5.19
CA LEU A 144 -16.61 -0.93 -3.93
C LEU A 144 -16.73 -2.42 -4.24
N GLU A 145 -15.78 -3.22 -3.78
CA GLU A 145 -15.87 -4.68 -3.84
C GLU A 145 -15.98 -5.22 -2.43
N PHE A 146 -17.18 -5.68 -2.06
CA PHE A 146 -17.46 -6.20 -0.73
C PHE A 146 -17.59 -7.71 -0.75
N ARG A 147 -17.02 -8.35 0.26
CA ARG A 147 -17.07 -9.78 0.48
C ARG A 147 -17.41 -10.08 1.93
N ARG A 148 -18.42 -10.91 2.13
CA ARG A 148 -18.77 -11.44 3.45
C ARG A 148 -17.82 -12.53 3.88
N THR A 149 -17.37 -12.48 5.12
CA THR A 149 -16.61 -13.57 5.75
C THR A 149 -17.23 -13.94 7.10
N PRO A 150 -16.90 -15.12 7.66
CA PRO A 150 -17.32 -15.45 9.02
C PRO A 150 -16.82 -14.47 10.09
N ARG A 151 -15.79 -13.67 9.77
CA ARG A 151 -15.15 -12.72 10.70
C ARG A 151 -15.58 -11.27 10.51
N GLY A 152 -16.46 -10.99 9.54
CA GLY A 152 -16.96 -9.64 9.28
C GLY A 152 -17.08 -9.35 7.79
N LEU A 153 -17.14 -8.06 7.47
CA LEU A 153 -17.21 -7.56 6.09
C LEU A 153 -15.81 -7.14 5.66
N GLU A 154 -15.37 -7.69 4.53
CA GLU A 154 -14.11 -7.35 3.88
C GLU A 154 -14.38 -6.66 2.57
N GLY A 155 -13.42 -5.89 2.07
CA GLY A 155 -13.53 -5.33 0.74
C GLY A 155 -12.46 -4.32 0.39
N SER A 156 -12.62 -3.68 -0.75
CA SER A 156 -11.75 -2.58 -1.13
C SER A 156 -12.52 -1.45 -1.81
N VAL A 157 -11.94 -0.25 -1.74
CA VAL A 157 -12.37 0.92 -2.48
C VAL A 157 -11.38 1.11 -3.64
N ILE A 158 -11.87 1.01 -4.86
CA ILE A 158 -11.08 1.07 -6.08
C ILE A 158 -11.33 2.42 -6.76
N SER A 159 -10.24 3.05 -7.17
CA SER A 159 -10.21 4.34 -7.88
C SER A 159 -9.43 4.24 -9.19
N ASN A 160 -9.36 5.33 -9.94
CA ASN A 160 -8.55 5.42 -11.16
C ASN A 160 -7.04 5.29 -10.93
N SER A 161 -6.56 5.46 -9.69
CA SER A 161 -5.14 5.30 -9.34
C SER A 161 -4.84 3.95 -8.67
N GLY A 162 -5.81 3.02 -8.64
CA GLY A 162 -5.68 1.76 -7.90
C GLY A 162 -6.64 1.66 -6.73
N ASP A 163 -6.44 0.66 -5.90
CA ASP A 163 -7.26 0.41 -4.72
C ASP A 163 -6.64 0.94 -3.42
N TYR A 164 -7.49 1.08 -2.41
CA TYR A 164 -7.16 1.65 -1.11
C TYR A 164 -6.82 0.57 -0.06
N GLY A 165 -6.38 -0.61 -0.51
CA GLY A 165 -6.05 -1.73 0.35
C GLY A 165 -7.26 -2.52 0.83
N LEU A 166 -7.01 -3.50 1.70
CA LEU A 166 -8.05 -4.35 2.26
C LEU A 166 -8.72 -3.64 3.44
N PHE A 167 -9.99 -3.30 3.27
CA PHE A 167 -10.87 -2.84 4.33
C PHE A 167 -11.47 -4.03 5.07
N TRP A 168 -11.61 -3.87 6.38
CA TRP A 168 -12.26 -4.84 7.24
C TRP A 168 -13.10 -4.16 8.31
N GLY A 169 -14.24 -4.76 8.66
CA GLY A 169 -15.02 -4.32 9.80
C GLY A 169 -16.33 -5.07 9.97
N ARG A 170 -17.31 -4.39 10.58
CA ARG A 170 -18.61 -4.99 10.92
C ARG A 170 -19.71 -4.45 10.01
N ALA A 171 -20.74 -5.26 9.85
CA ALA A 171 -22.01 -4.80 9.35
C ALA A 171 -23.13 -5.47 10.16
N GLU A 172 -24.17 -4.69 10.44
CA GLU A 172 -25.32 -5.11 11.22
C GLU A 172 -26.57 -4.53 10.56
N ALA A 173 -27.58 -5.38 10.35
CA ALA A 173 -28.82 -5.03 9.65
C ALA A 173 -28.58 -4.38 8.28
N ASP A 174 -28.74 -3.07 8.15
CA ASP A 174 -28.53 -2.31 6.93
C ASP A 174 -27.23 -1.51 6.93
N SER A 175 -26.52 -1.45 8.06
CA SER A 175 -25.43 -0.50 8.29
C SER A 175 -24.09 -1.20 8.37
N PHE A 176 -23.03 -0.55 7.88
CA PHE A 176 -21.67 -1.08 7.91
C PHE A 176 -20.63 -0.02 8.29
N SER A 177 -19.54 -0.50 8.87
CA SER A 177 -18.37 0.30 9.23
C SER A 177 -17.13 -0.57 9.00
N MET A 178 -16.31 -0.16 8.03
CA MET A 178 -15.11 -0.86 7.60
C MET A 178 -13.93 0.11 7.59
N ALA A 179 -12.76 -0.40 7.93
CA ALA A 179 -11.56 0.39 8.10
C ALA A 179 -10.39 -0.24 7.36
N HIS A 180 -9.46 0.60 6.90
CA HIS A 180 -8.15 0.20 6.42
C HIS A 180 -7.10 1.12 7.04
N PHE A 181 -6.08 0.52 7.63
CA PHE A 181 -4.93 1.23 8.18
C PHE A 181 -3.65 0.45 7.90
N ASP A 182 -2.67 1.04 7.23
CA ASP A 182 -1.38 0.41 6.87
C ASP A 182 -0.16 1.22 7.38
N GLY A 183 -0.41 2.29 8.14
CA GLY A 183 0.61 3.24 8.57
C GLY A 183 0.68 4.53 7.74
N SER A 184 0.16 4.53 6.51
CA SER A 184 0.06 5.72 5.63
C SER A 184 -1.41 6.08 5.35
N PHE A 185 -2.17 5.11 4.83
CA PHE A 185 -3.61 5.18 4.67
C PHE A 185 -4.29 5.01 6.01
N VAL A 186 -5.18 5.95 6.33
CA VAL A 186 -5.99 5.99 7.54
C VAL A 186 -7.42 6.19 7.06
N TYR A 187 -8.08 5.10 6.69
CA TYR A 187 -9.36 5.13 6.00
C TYR A 187 -10.48 4.46 6.78
N LEU A 188 -11.62 5.14 6.85
CA LEU A 188 -12.85 4.61 7.47
C LEU A 188 -14.03 4.84 6.50
N LEU A 189 -14.62 3.73 6.07
CA LEU A 189 -15.80 3.70 5.23
C LEU A 189 -17.01 3.30 6.08
N THR A 190 -17.99 4.21 6.16
CA THR A 190 -19.24 3.97 6.90
C THR A 190 -20.41 4.20 5.97
N GLY A 191 -21.47 3.42 6.12
CA GLY A 191 -22.67 3.60 5.30
C GLY A 191 -23.81 2.69 5.70
N ARG A 192 -24.91 2.83 4.97
CA ARG A 192 -26.09 1.97 5.08
C ARG A 192 -26.66 1.63 3.71
N LEU A 193 -27.31 0.49 3.62
CA LEU A 193 -28.09 0.04 2.49
C LEU A 193 -29.53 0.56 2.62
N ASP A 194 -29.95 1.38 1.67
CA ASP A 194 -31.29 1.97 1.59
C ASP A 194 -31.97 1.44 0.32
N GLY A 195 -32.76 0.37 0.47
CA GLY A 195 -33.25 -0.42 -0.67
C GLY A 195 -32.09 -1.08 -1.41
N ASP A 196 -31.87 -0.67 -2.67
CA ASP A 196 -30.76 -1.14 -3.53
C ASP A 196 -29.59 -0.16 -3.63
N THR A 197 -29.59 0.90 -2.82
CA THR A 197 -28.58 1.96 -2.86
C THR A 197 -27.76 1.99 -1.58
N LEU A 198 -26.43 1.94 -1.69
CA LEU A 198 -25.55 2.23 -0.56
C LEU A 198 -25.33 3.74 -0.45
N ARG A 199 -25.44 4.27 0.76
CA ARG A 199 -25.15 5.69 1.06
C ARG A 199 -24.25 5.76 2.27
N GLY A 200 -23.26 6.64 2.23
CA GLY A 200 -22.32 6.72 3.34
C GLY A 200 -21.30 7.84 3.25
N VAL A 201 -20.30 7.72 4.11
CA VAL A 201 -19.17 8.65 4.23
C VAL A 201 -17.87 7.88 4.26
N PHE A 202 -16.94 8.31 3.42
CA PHE A 202 -15.55 7.92 3.43
C PHE A 202 -14.72 8.96 4.17
N HIS A 203 -13.98 8.51 5.17
CA HIS A 203 -13.10 9.33 5.98
C HIS A 203 -11.66 9.04 5.59
N ALA A 204 -10.91 10.09 5.25
CA ALA A 204 -9.49 10.02 4.96
C ALA A 204 -8.69 10.86 5.96
N GLY A 205 -7.96 10.18 6.84
CA GLY A 205 -7.24 10.81 7.94
C GLY A 205 -8.17 11.53 8.92
N LEU A 206 -7.71 12.65 9.47
CA LEU A 206 -8.39 13.36 10.56
C LEU A 206 -9.56 14.24 10.12
N ARG A 207 -9.53 14.78 8.89
CA ARG A 207 -10.41 15.91 8.50
C ARG A 207 -11.21 15.66 7.23
N THR A 208 -10.69 14.86 6.31
CA THR A 208 -11.36 14.69 5.01
C THR A 208 -12.52 13.72 5.17
N GLN A 209 -13.71 14.20 4.84
CA GLN A 209 -14.94 13.42 4.80
C GLN A 209 -15.57 13.59 3.43
N THR A 210 -15.88 12.50 2.75
CA THR A 210 -16.48 12.52 1.42
C THR A 210 -17.71 11.65 1.43
N ARG A 211 -18.86 12.24 1.09
CA ARG A 211 -20.11 11.48 0.95
C ARG A 211 -20.04 10.63 -0.30
N PHE A 212 -20.71 9.48 -0.25
CA PHE A 212 -20.87 8.65 -1.43
C PHE A 212 -22.27 8.09 -1.57
N VAL A 213 -22.59 7.76 -2.82
CA VAL A 213 -23.71 6.92 -3.21
C VAL A 213 -23.17 5.80 -4.10
N ALA A 214 -23.68 4.59 -3.93
CA ALA A 214 -23.31 3.45 -4.76
C ALA A 214 -24.51 2.56 -5.09
N TRP A 215 -24.43 1.89 -6.23
CA TRP A 215 -25.44 0.96 -6.73
C TRP A 215 -24.77 -0.32 -7.18
N ARG A 216 -25.53 -1.40 -7.28
CA ARG A 216 -24.99 -2.68 -7.76
C ARG A 216 -24.34 -2.50 -9.13
N SER A 217 -23.11 -2.99 -9.26
CA SER A 217 -22.37 -2.86 -10.51
C SER A 217 -23.03 -3.69 -11.60
N THR A 218 -23.05 -3.14 -12.81
CA THR A 218 -23.59 -3.82 -14.00
C THR A 218 -22.51 -4.60 -14.77
N GLY A 219 -21.26 -4.58 -14.27
CA GLY A 219 -20.09 -5.14 -14.96
C GLY A 219 -19.56 -4.24 -16.09
N ARG A 220 -20.24 -3.14 -16.43
CA ARG A 220 -19.73 -2.14 -17.37
C ARG A 220 -18.56 -1.36 -16.74
N PRO A 221 -17.56 -0.92 -17.52
CA PRO A 221 -16.50 -0.06 -17.00
C PRO A 221 -17.07 1.21 -16.37
N HIS A 222 -16.81 1.39 -15.08
CA HIS A 222 -17.21 2.58 -14.31
C HIS A 222 -16.05 3.55 -14.07
N LEU A 223 -14.82 3.04 -14.09
CA LEU A 223 -13.59 3.82 -13.96
C LEU A 223 -13.02 4.14 -15.34
N THR A 224 -12.49 5.35 -15.51
CA THR A 224 -11.63 5.72 -16.64
C THR A 224 -10.48 4.72 -16.84
N PRO A 225 -10.26 4.22 -18.08
CA PRO A 225 -9.14 3.33 -18.38
C PRO A 225 -7.78 3.94 -17.97
N PRO A 226 -6.84 3.14 -17.43
CA PRO A 226 -5.53 3.62 -16.97
C PRO A 226 -4.75 4.46 -17.99
N ALA A 227 -4.81 4.10 -19.28
CA ALA A 227 -4.11 4.81 -20.36
C ALA A 227 -4.76 6.16 -20.73
N GLU A 228 -5.97 6.43 -20.26
CA GLU A 228 -6.66 7.71 -20.45
C GLU A 228 -6.52 8.64 -19.23
N VAL A 229 -6.14 8.09 -18.06
CA VAL A 229 -5.82 8.86 -16.86
C VAL A 229 -4.49 9.58 -17.05
N VAL A 230 -3.43 8.83 -17.36
CA VAL A 230 -2.12 9.37 -17.73
C VAL A 230 -1.82 8.97 -19.16
N ARG A 231 -1.58 9.96 -20.01
CA ARG A 231 -1.17 9.79 -21.41
C ARG A 231 0.30 10.15 -21.54
N ALA A 232 0.97 9.54 -22.52
CA ALA A 232 2.31 9.92 -22.90
C ALA A 232 2.38 10.28 -24.39
N ASP A 233 3.22 11.25 -24.73
CA ASP A 233 3.64 11.46 -26.10
C ASP A 233 4.53 10.27 -26.55
N SER A 234 4.13 9.63 -27.65
CA SER A 234 4.81 8.48 -28.24
C SER A 234 5.57 8.82 -29.54
N ALA A 235 5.54 10.09 -29.97
CA ALA A 235 6.21 10.54 -31.19
C ALA A 235 7.75 10.50 -31.08
N ALA A 236 8.27 10.78 -29.88
CA ALA A 236 9.69 10.79 -29.58
C ALA A 236 10.07 9.73 -28.53
N PRO A 237 11.36 9.33 -28.44
CA PRO A 237 11.84 8.52 -27.32
C PRO A 237 11.55 9.21 -25.98
N PHE A 238 11.16 8.43 -24.98
CA PHE A 238 10.96 8.88 -23.61
C PHE A 238 12.30 9.22 -22.97
N ARG A 239 12.41 10.39 -22.33
CA ARG A 239 13.64 10.92 -21.75
C ARG A 239 13.57 10.98 -20.24
N PHE A 240 14.65 10.62 -19.58
CA PHE A 240 14.82 10.82 -18.14
C PHE A 240 16.30 10.98 -17.82
N ALA A 241 16.61 11.85 -16.86
CA ALA A 241 17.95 11.99 -16.31
C ALA A 241 17.83 12.51 -14.87
N PHE A 242 18.11 11.64 -13.90
CA PHE A 242 17.92 11.97 -12.47
C PHE A 242 19.03 11.38 -11.60
N PRO A 243 19.31 11.99 -10.44
CA PRO A 243 20.24 11.43 -9.47
C PRO A 243 19.79 10.04 -9.01
N SER A 244 20.69 9.07 -9.00
CA SER A 244 20.45 7.77 -8.37
C SER A 244 20.55 7.87 -6.85
N VAL A 245 19.79 7.03 -6.14
CA VAL A 245 19.93 6.87 -4.69
C VAL A 245 21.29 6.31 -4.25
N ASP A 246 22.04 5.70 -5.19
CA ASP A 246 23.41 5.24 -4.98
C ASP A 246 24.46 6.30 -5.39
N GLY A 247 24.01 7.49 -5.79
CA GLY A 247 24.83 8.59 -6.28
C GLY A 247 25.02 8.59 -7.80
N GLY A 248 25.42 9.74 -8.33
CA GLY A 248 25.60 9.96 -9.75
C GLY A 248 24.29 10.17 -10.52
N LEU A 249 24.41 10.61 -11.78
CA LEU A 249 23.29 10.80 -12.68
C LEU A 249 23.07 9.53 -13.49
N VAL A 250 21.83 9.07 -13.59
CA VAL A 250 21.41 7.98 -14.49
C VAL A 250 20.45 8.55 -15.52
N SER A 251 20.65 8.20 -16.79
CA SER A 251 19.88 8.72 -17.91
C SER A 251 19.39 7.64 -18.87
N ASP A 252 18.36 7.93 -19.67
CA ASP A 252 17.90 7.04 -20.74
C ASP A 252 18.98 6.75 -21.81
N ALA A 253 20.01 7.61 -21.89
CA ALA A 253 21.14 7.44 -22.80
C ALA A 253 22.19 6.44 -22.29
N ASP A 254 22.10 5.99 -21.03
CA ASP A 254 23.11 5.11 -20.44
C ASP A 254 23.16 3.76 -21.16
N PRO A 255 24.35 3.12 -21.26
CA PRO A 255 24.52 1.86 -21.99
C PRO A 255 23.55 0.75 -21.60
N ARG A 256 23.09 0.74 -20.35
CA ARG A 256 22.16 -0.26 -19.82
C ARG A 256 20.77 -0.22 -20.46
N PHE A 257 20.32 0.94 -20.95
CA PHE A 257 18.99 1.10 -21.55
C PHE A 257 19.00 0.98 -23.08
N ARG A 258 20.16 1.14 -23.72
CA ARG A 258 20.27 1.14 -25.19
C ARG A 258 19.87 -0.22 -25.79
N GLY A 259 18.87 -0.21 -26.68
CA GLY A 259 18.38 -1.41 -27.38
C GLY A 259 17.59 -2.39 -26.50
N LYS A 260 17.21 -1.97 -25.28
CA LYS A 260 16.43 -2.77 -24.33
C LYS A 260 14.97 -2.35 -24.35
N VAL A 261 14.09 -3.29 -24.03
CA VAL A 261 12.74 -2.95 -23.58
C VAL A 261 12.90 -2.35 -22.18
N VAL A 262 12.32 -1.17 -21.94
CA VAL A 262 12.47 -0.49 -20.65
C VAL A 262 11.10 -0.30 -20.01
N VAL A 263 10.97 -0.68 -18.75
CA VAL A 263 9.82 -0.29 -17.93
C VAL A 263 10.24 0.85 -17.00
N VAL A 264 9.57 1.98 -17.11
CA VAL A 264 9.73 3.12 -16.20
C VAL A 264 8.59 3.08 -15.19
N ASP A 265 8.91 3.08 -13.91
CA ASP A 265 7.95 3.13 -12.82
C ASP A 265 8.01 4.47 -12.10
N ILE A 266 6.94 5.25 -12.17
CA ILE A 266 6.79 6.49 -11.41
C ILE A 266 6.14 6.13 -10.08
N PHE A 267 6.86 6.32 -8.97
CA PHE A 267 6.44 5.85 -7.66
C PHE A 267 6.83 6.83 -6.54
N GLY A 268 6.41 6.54 -5.31
CA GLY A 268 6.91 7.20 -4.11
C GLY A 268 6.82 6.25 -2.92
N THR A 269 7.77 6.31 -1.99
CA THR A 269 7.82 5.38 -0.84
C THR A 269 6.64 5.55 0.11
N TRP A 270 6.03 6.73 0.12
CA TRP A 270 4.85 7.08 0.91
C TRP A 270 3.53 6.51 0.36
N CYS A 271 3.53 5.94 -0.87
CA CYS A 271 2.36 5.48 -1.60
C CYS A 271 2.14 3.96 -1.40
N PRO A 272 1.09 3.52 -0.66
CA PRO A 272 0.85 2.09 -0.42
C PRO A 272 0.61 1.26 -1.68
N THR A 273 -0.13 1.79 -2.65
CA THR A 273 -0.35 1.11 -3.94
C THR A 273 0.95 0.91 -4.73
N CYS A 274 1.98 1.72 -4.48
CA CYS A 274 3.32 1.55 -5.05
C CYS A 274 4.03 0.34 -4.41
N HIS A 275 3.86 0.14 -3.11
CA HIS A 275 4.34 -1.06 -2.40
C HIS A 275 3.68 -2.33 -2.95
N ASP A 276 2.41 -2.27 -3.35
CA ASP A 276 1.73 -3.40 -4.02
C ASP A 276 2.29 -3.69 -5.43
N ALA A 277 2.74 -2.66 -6.14
CA ALA A 277 3.28 -2.79 -7.50
C ALA A 277 4.73 -3.30 -7.53
N ALA A 278 5.56 -2.94 -6.54
CA ALA A 278 6.98 -3.31 -6.49
C ALA A 278 7.25 -4.82 -6.65
N PRO A 279 6.57 -5.73 -5.91
CA PRO A 279 6.77 -7.17 -6.07
C PRO A 279 6.52 -7.66 -7.51
N ASN A 280 5.58 -7.04 -8.22
CA ASN A 280 5.33 -7.37 -9.62
C ASN A 280 6.49 -6.93 -10.52
N LEU A 281 7.01 -5.71 -10.35
CA LEU A 281 8.16 -5.21 -11.12
C LEU A 281 9.43 -6.02 -10.85
N VAL A 282 9.69 -6.38 -9.59
CA VAL A 282 10.80 -7.26 -9.20
C VAL A 282 10.68 -8.62 -9.90
N SER A 283 9.48 -9.22 -9.90
CA SER A 283 9.23 -10.49 -10.58
C SER A 283 9.44 -10.41 -12.09
N LEU A 284 8.99 -9.32 -12.74
CA LEU A 284 9.24 -9.09 -14.16
C LEU A 284 10.74 -8.96 -14.45
N TYR A 285 11.45 -8.17 -13.64
CA TYR A 285 12.88 -7.97 -13.83
C TYR A 285 13.67 -9.28 -13.69
N GLN A 286 13.41 -10.04 -12.63
CA GLN A 286 14.04 -11.34 -12.41
C GLN A 286 13.80 -12.30 -13.59
N ARG A 287 12.60 -12.28 -14.18
CA ARG A 287 12.23 -13.19 -15.26
C ARG A 287 12.78 -12.79 -16.63
N TYR A 288 12.90 -11.49 -16.91
CA TYR A 288 13.14 -11.01 -18.28
C TYR A 288 14.41 -10.17 -18.47
N ARG A 289 15.15 -9.80 -17.41
CA ARG A 289 16.36 -8.97 -17.54
C ARG A 289 17.38 -9.56 -18.53
N ASP A 290 17.60 -10.86 -18.45
CA ASP A 290 18.56 -11.57 -19.31
C ASP A 290 18.06 -11.70 -20.77
N ARG A 291 16.76 -11.47 -21.00
CA ARG A 291 16.13 -11.42 -22.33
C ARG A 291 16.12 -10.02 -22.95
N GLY A 292 16.63 -9.02 -22.23
CA GLY A 292 16.73 -7.65 -22.72
C GLY A 292 15.68 -6.68 -22.15
N LEU A 293 15.06 -7.01 -21.01
CA LEU A 293 14.32 -6.05 -20.19
C LEU A 293 15.28 -5.26 -19.30
N GLU A 294 15.04 -3.96 -19.16
CA GLU A 294 15.55 -3.14 -18.06
C GLU A 294 14.38 -2.44 -17.36
N ILE A 295 14.54 -2.12 -16.08
CA ILE A 295 13.56 -1.34 -15.31
C ILE A 295 14.27 -0.14 -14.68
N VAL A 296 13.56 0.99 -14.53
CA VAL A 296 14.02 2.13 -13.74
C VAL A 296 12.86 2.70 -12.94
N GLY A 297 13.07 2.94 -11.65
CA GLY A 297 12.12 3.62 -10.79
C GLY A 297 12.43 5.11 -10.69
N LEU A 298 11.43 5.96 -10.84
CA LEU A 298 11.48 7.41 -10.68
C LEU A 298 10.68 7.78 -9.42
N ALA A 299 11.40 8.04 -8.33
CA ALA A 299 10.83 8.35 -7.02
C ALA A 299 10.46 9.84 -6.92
N TYR A 300 9.20 10.10 -6.56
CA TYR A 300 8.70 11.41 -6.18
C TYR A 300 8.36 11.40 -4.69
N GLU A 301 9.25 11.93 -3.86
CA GLU A 301 9.17 11.82 -2.41
C GLU A 301 8.56 13.07 -1.76
N VAL A 302 8.44 13.11 -0.43
CA VAL A 302 7.65 14.15 0.25
C VAL A 302 8.48 15.34 0.70
N THR A 303 9.74 15.14 1.10
CA THR A 303 10.44 16.17 1.87
C THR A 303 11.24 17.14 1.00
N GLY A 304 11.74 16.67 -0.15
CA GLY A 304 12.68 17.42 -0.99
C GLY A 304 14.10 17.44 -0.44
N ASP A 305 14.32 16.89 0.75
CA ASP A 305 15.66 16.66 1.30
C ASP A 305 16.21 15.35 0.74
N THR A 306 17.27 15.47 -0.08
CA THR A 306 17.91 14.34 -0.75
C THR A 306 18.40 13.25 0.20
N ALA A 307 18.86 13.62 1.41
CA ALA A 307 19.35 12.65 2.38
C ALA A 307 18.20 11.86 3.02
N VAL A 308 17.11 12.56 3.39
CA VAL A 308 15.91 11.93 3.97
C VAL A 308 15.20 11.06 2.92
N ASP A 309 14.90 11.63 1.77
CA ASP A 309 14.18 10.95 0.69
C ASP A 309 15.01 9.77 0.14
N GLY A 310 16.32 9.96 -0.03
CA GLY A 310 17.24 8.88 -0.41
C GLY A 310 17.29 7.74 0.60
N ALA A 311 17.16 8.02 1.90
CA ALA A 311 17.11 6.97 2.93
C ALA A 311 15.81 6.15 2.85
N LEU A 312 14.67 6.80 2.61
CA LEU A 312 13.38 6.14 2.42
C LEU A 312 13.39 5.24 1.18
N VAL A 313 13.90 5.75 0.05
CA VAL A 313 13.98 4.96 -1.20
C VAL A 313 14.94 3.77 -1.05
N ARG A 314 16.06 3.91 -0.31
CA ARG A 314 16.94 2.78 0.00
C ARG A 314 16.25 1.71 0.85
N ARG A 315 15.46 2.10 1.85
CA ARG A 315 14.63 1.17 2.64
C ARG A 315 13.58 0.47 1.78
N TYR A 316 12.90 1.19 0.89
CA TYR A 316 11.95 0.63 -0.07
C TYR A 316 12.62 -0.43 -0.97
N ARG A 317 13.83 -0.13 -1.47
CA ARG A 317 14.65 -1.08 -2.24
C ARG A 317 14.94 -2.36 -1.46
N GLU A 318 15.39 -2.22 -0.21
CA GLU A 318 15.72 -3.35 0.66
C GLU A 318 14.50 -4.21 0.97
N LYS A 319 13.36 -3.59 1.31
CA LYS A 319 12.10 -4.28 1.61
C LYS A 319 11.64 -5.20 0.49
N PHE A 320 11.73 -4.74 -0.75
CA PHE A 320 11.23 -5.47 -1.91
C PHE A 320 12.30 -6.24 -2.68
N GLY A 321 13.57 -6.15 -2.28
CA GLY A 321 14.69 -6.78 -3.00
C GLY A 321 14.86 -6.22 -4.41
N ILE A 322 14.69 -4.91 -4.58
CA ILE A 322 14.82 -4.24 -5.89
C ILE A 322 16.30 -4.19 -6.30
N THR A 323 16.59 -4.69 -7.49
CA THR A 323 17.96 -4.73 -8.05
C THR A 323 18.15 -3.82 -9.27
N PHE A 324 17.09 -3.16 -9.72
CA PHE A 324 17.12 -2.17 -10.81
C PHE A 324 17.29 -0.75 -10.23
N PRO A 325 17.79 0.23 -11.01
CA PRO A 325 18.05 1.58 -10.51
C PRO A 325 16.78 2.29 -10.02
N LEU A 326 16.89 2.96 -8.87
CA LEU A 326 15.90 3.90 -8.34
C LEU A 326 16.51 5.31 -8.33
N LEU A 327 15.78 6.27 -8.90
CA LEU A 327 16.24 7.64 -9.09
C LEU A 327 15.36 8.60 -8.30
N LEU A 328 15.94 9.68 -7.80
CA LEU A 328 15.25 10.77 -7.12
C LEU A 328 14.77 11.78 -8.16
N ALA A 329 13.52 11.62 -8.60
CA ALA A 329 12.95 12.36 -9.73
C ALA A 329 12.30 13.70 -9.32
N GLY A 330 11.94 13.86 -8.05
CA GLY A 330 11.40 15.10 -7.53
C GLY A 330 10.61 14.91 -6.26
N VAL A 331 9.66 15.82 -6.03
CA VAL A 331 8.75 15.78 -4.90
C VAL A 331 7.31 15.51 -5.37
N ASN A 332 6.51 14.89 -4.51
CA ASN A 332 5.09 14.71 -4.72
C ASN A 332 4.33 16.01 -4.38
N ASP A 333 4.42 16.98 -5.27
CA ASP A 333 3.52 18.14 -5.29
C ASP A 333 2.76 18.18 -6.64
N ASN A 334 1.76 19.06 -6.75
CA ASN A 334 0.88 19.09 -7.92
C ASN A 334 1.59 19.57 -9.21
N GLU A 335 2.81 20.11 -9.13
CA GLU A 335 3.52 20.70 -10.27
C GLU A 335 4.73 19.85 -10.70
N SER A 336 5.43 19.25 -9.76
CA SER A 336 6.74 18.62 -9.92
C SER A 336 6.74 17.41 -10.86
N PRO A 337 5.77 16.46 -10.79
CA PRO A 337 5.76 15.34 -11.72
C PRO A 337 5.54 15.75 -13.18
N ALA A 338 4.65 16.72 -13.44
CA ALA A 338 4.40 17.21 -14.79
C ALA A 338 5.57 18.07 -15.31
N ALA A 339 6.21 18.85 -14.43
CA ALA A 339 7.37 19.67 -14.78
C ALA A 339 8.61 18.84 -15.11
N THR A 340 8.85 17.75 -14.39
CA THR A 340 10.01 16.88 -14.57
C THR A 340 9.81 15.82 -15.65
N GLN A 341 8.56 15.55 -16.04
CA GLN A 341 8.20 14.61 -17.12
C GLN A 341 7.23 15.24 -18.12
N PRO A 342 7.67 16.22 -18.93
CA PRO A 342 6.80 16.96 -19.85
C PRO A 342 6.23 16.10 -20.98
N GLN A 343 6.74 14.88 -21.19
CA GLN A 343 6.19 13.92 -22.14
C GLN A 343 4.92 13.24 -21.63
N LEU A 344 4.55 13.45 -20.36
CA LEU A 344 3.33 12.93 -19.75
C LEU A 344 2.26 14.03 -19.65
N SER A 345 1.00 13.64 -19.78
CA SER A 345 -0.15 14.52 -19.61
C SER A 345 -1.27 13.83 -18.83
N GLY A 346 -2.08 14.63 -18.15
CA GLY A 346 -3.09 14.15 -17.20
C GLY A 346 -2.59 14.19 -15.74
N PRO A 347 -3.46 13.88 -14.77
CA PRO A 347 -3.06 13.83 -13.37
C PRO A 347 -2.13 12.63 -13.15
N ILE A 348 -0.85 12.88 -12.87
CA ILE A 348 0.10 11.80 -12.59
C ILE A 348 -0.37 11.05 -11.34
N ALA A 349 -0.70 9.77 -11.54
CA ALA A 349 -1.12 8.85 -10.50
C ALA A 349 0.07 8.02 -10.04
N PHE A 350 0.12 7.69 -8.75
CA PHE A 350 1.14 6.80 -8.20
C PHE A 350 0.53 5.42 -7.88
N PRO A 351 1.13 4.32 -8.34
CA PRO A 351 2.22 4.26 -9.32
C PRO A 351 1.72 4.60 -10.75
N THR A 352 2.62 4.98 -11.66
CA THR A 352 2.38 4.97 -13.11
C THR A 352 3.48 4.16 -13.78
N THR A 353 3.09 3.09 -14.49
CA THR A 353 4.03 2.23 -15.23
C THR A 353 4.02 2.55 -16.72
N ILE A 354 5.19 2.83 -17.28
CA ILE A 354 5.39 3.17 -18.69
C ILE A 354 6.23 2.09 -19.34
N PHE A 355 5.76 1.56 -20.46
CA PHE A 355 6.45 0.52 -21.21
C PHE A 355 7.05 1.12 -22.48
N LEU A 356 8.38 1.03 -22.60
CA LEU A 356 9.16 1.51 -23.73
C LEU A 356 9.64 0.35 -24.60
N ASP A 357 9.58 0.51 -25.92
CA ASP A 357 10.22 -0.43 -26.85
C ASP A 357 11.76 -0.26 -26.89
N ARG A 358 12.43 -1.09 -27.70
CA ARG A 358 13.90 -1.06 -27.89
C ARG A 358 14.44 0.25 -28.48
N ARG A 359 13.57 1.11 -29.01
CA ARG A 359 13.89 2.42 -29.56
C ARG A 359 13.60 3.54 -28.55
N GLY A 360 13.20 3.17 -27.32
CA GLY A 360 12.85 4.09 -26.25
C GLY A 360 11.49 4.77 -26.42
N ARG A 361 10.64 4.33 -27.37
CA ARG A 361 9.33 4.95 -27.59
C ARG A 361 8.29 4.36 -26.66
N VAL A 362 7.38 5.20 -26.18
CA VAL A 362 6.28 4.75 -25.31
C VAL A 362 5.30 3.90 -26.11
N ARG A 363 5.07 2.67 -25.64
CA ARG A 363 4.12 1.71 -26.21
C ARG A 363 2.87 1.54 -25.38
N ARG A 364 2.96 1.82 -24.07
CA ARG A 364 1.84 1.82 -23.15
C ARG A 364 2.15 2.63 -21.90
N VAL A 365 1.12 3.28 -21.38
CA VAL A 365 1.09 3.85 -20.03
C VAL A 365 -0.01 3.15 -19.25
N HIS A 366 0.25 2.86 -17.98
CA HIS A 366 -0.71 2.31 -17.05
C HIS A 366 -0.70 3.13 -15.76
N ALA A 367 -1.71 3.98 -15.57
CA ALA A 367 -1.92 4.72 -14.34
C ALA A 367 -2.52 3.82 -13.24
N GLY A 368 -1.94 3.88 -12.05
CA GLY A 368 -2.36 3.09 -10.90
C GLY A 368 -1.98 1.61 -11.00
N PHE A 369 -2.28 0.90 -9.91
CA PHE A 369 -2.10 -0.54 -9.82
C PHE A 369 -3.21 -1.14 -8.95
N TYR A 370 -3.72 -2.31 -9.32
CA TYR A 370 -4.63 -3.07 -8.48
C TYR A 370 -3.81 -4.00 -7.60
N GLY A 371 -3.82 -3.75 -6.30
CA GLY A 371 -3.16 -4.50 -5.25
C GLY A 371 -3.95 -5.74 -4.79
N PRO A 372 -3.37 -6.54 -3.87
CA PRO A 372 -3.88 -7.86 -3.50
C PRO A 372 -5.33 -7.89 -3.01
N ALA A 373 -5.83 -6.79 -2.45
CA ALA A 373 -7.21 -6.67 -1.96
C ALA A 373 -8.28 -6.88 -3.06
N THR A 374 -7.92 -6.70 -4.32
CA THR A 374 -8.80 -6.87 -5.49
C THR A 374 -8.74 -8.28 -6.12
N GLY A 375 -7.96 -9.20 -5.52
CA GLY A 375 -7.92 -10.61 -5.88
C GLY A 375 -7.70 -10.89 -7.37
N ALA A 376 -8.75 -11.30 -8.08
CA ALA A 376 -8.67 -11.68 -9.50
C ALA A 376 -8.23 -10.52 -10.40
N ALA A 377 -8.62 -9.28 -10.09
CA ALA A 377 -8.20 -8.11 -10.88
C ALA A 377 -6.69 -7.86 -10.75
N HIS A 378 -6.12 -7.98 -9.54
CA HIS A 378 -4.67 -7.94 -9.32
C HIS A 378 -3.94 -9.04 -10.11
N ALA A 379 -4.40 -10.28 -10.03
CA ALA A 379 -3.78 -11.39 -10.77
C ALA A 379 -3.83 -11.17 -12.29
N ALA A 380 -4.96 -10.68 -12.81
CA ALA A 380 -5.13 -10.37 -14.23
C ALA A 380 -4.20 -9.24 -14.68
N LEU A 381 -4.06 -8.17 -13.89
CA LEU A 381 -3.18 -7.04 -14.17
C LEU A 381 -1.71 -7.47 -14.24
N ARG A 382 -1.25 -8.26 -13.27
CA ARG A 382 0.13 -8.80 -13.26
C ARG A 382 0.42 -9.66 -14.48
N ALA A 383 -0.50 -10.55 -14.84
CA ALA A 383 -0.38 -11.39 -16.02
C ALA A 383 -0.38 -10.56 -17.31
N ASP A 384 -1.16 -9.47 -17.35
CA ASP A 384 -1.19 -8.55 -18.48
C ASP A 384 0.13 -7.79 -18.67
N PHE A 385 0.75 -7.33 -17.58
CA PHE A 385 2.08 -6.70 -17.63
C PHE A 385 3.14 -7.67 -18.16
N ALA A 386 3.16 -8.91 -17.67
CA ALA A 386 4.08 -9.94 -18.14
C ALA A 386 3.91 -10.22 -19.63
N ARG A 387 2.68 -10.43 -20.10
CA ARG A 387 2.40 -10.63 -21.53
C ARG A 387 2.79 -9.42 -22.38
N PHE A 388 2.57 -8.20 -21.88
CA PHE A 388 2.94 -6.98 -22.61
C PHE A 388 4.46 -6.88 -22.78
N VAL A 389 5.22 -7.14 -21.72
CA VAL A 389 6.69 -7.19 -21.77
C VAL A 389 7.18 -8.28 -22.71
N GLU A 390 6.62 -9.49 -22.66
CA GLU A 390 6.99 -10.59 -23.57
C GLU A 390 6.83 -10.19 -25.04
N ARG A 391 5.70 -9.57 -25.40
CA ARG A 391 5.49 -9.08 -26.77
C ARG A 391 6.54 -8.06 -27.19
N LEU A 392 6.85 -7.07 -26.34
CA LEU A 392 7.88 -6.07 -26.68
C LEU A 392 9.27 -6.69 -26.85
N LEU A 393 9.59 -7.76 -26.10
CA LEU A 393 10.87 -8.44 -26.22
C LEU A 393 11.01 -9.25 -27.52
N GLU A 394 9.88 -9.72 -28.06
CA GLU A 394 9.77 -10.48 -29.31
C GLU A 394 9.75 -9.58 -30.55
N GLU A 395 9.41 -8.30 -30.40
CA GLU A 395 9.52 -7.31 -31.46
C GLU A 395 11.00 -7.08 -31.84
N ARG A 396 11.26 -7.12 -33.15
CA ARG A 396 12.61 -6.98 -33.74
C ARG A 396 13.00 -5.52 -34.00
#